data_AF-A0A1A3EEC6-F1
#
_entry.id   AF-A0A1A3EEC6-F1
#
_cell.length_a   1.000
_cell.length_b   1.000
_cell.length_c   1.000
_cell.angle_alpha   90.00
_cell.angle_beta   90.00
_cell.angle_gamma   90.00
#
_symmetry.space_group_name_H-M   'P 1'
#
loop_
_entity.id
_entity.type
_entity.pdbx_description
1 polymer ?
#
loop_
_entity_poly.entity_id
_entity_poly.type
_entity_poly.pdbx_seq_one_letter_code
_entity_poly.pdbx_strand_id
1 'polypeptide(L)'
;MAAREAARLASAYTSAMTGRQPTRITAVAPDDEGGWTVEAEVVEDRRIPPSADMLALYEIELDVDGTLLGYERTRRYMRGEALSPIADTAQTSNGDTNGVGRQ
;
A
#
# COMPACT_ATOMS: atom_id res chain seq x y z
N MET A 1 16.25 -0.40 -5.45
CA MET A 1 15.42 -0.97 -6.54
C MET A 1 14.80 0.14 -7.41
N ALA A 2 14.33 -0.14 -8.63
CA ALA A 2 13.60 0.84 -9.47
C ALA A 2 12.08 0.75 -9.26
N ALA A 3 11.36 1.88 -9.36
CA ALA A 3 9.90 1.98 -9.15
C ALA A 3 9.07 0.92 -9.90
N ARG A 4 9.42 0.67 -11.18
CA ARG A 4 8.73 -0.33 -12.00
C ARG A 4 8.86 -1.75 -11.45
N GLU A 5 10.02 -2.06 -10.87
CA GLU A 5 10.26 -3.39 -10.28
C GLU A 5 9.53 -3.54 -8.94
N ALA A 6 9.52 -2.49 -8.12
CA ALA A 6 8.71 -2.44 -6.90
C ALA A 6 7.22 -2.67 -7.20
N ALA A 7 6.67 -2.01 -8.22
CA ALA A 7 5.28 -2.21 -8.65
C ALA A 7 4.99 -3.66 -9.09
N ARG A 8 5.95 -4.32 -9.75
CA ARG A 8 5.83 -5.72 -10.18
C ARG A 8 5.81 -6.66 -8.99
N LEU A 9 6.71 -6.47 -8.03
CA LEU A 9 6.77 -7.27 -6.80
C LEU A 9 5.54 -7.05 -5.93
N ALA A 10 5.13 -5.80 -5.72
CA ALA A 10 3.92 -5.47 -4.96
C ALA A 10 2.67 -6.12 -5.56
N SER A 11 2.54 -6.15 -6.89
CA SER A 11 1.44 -6.86 -7.56
C SER A 11 1.44 -8.37 -7.29
N ALA A 12 2.63 -8.99 -7.29
CA ALA A 12 2.79 -10.40 -6.98
C ALA A 12 2.45 -10.71 -5.51
N TYR A 13 2.94 -9.90 -4.56
CA TYR A 13 2.60 -10.04 -3.15
C TYR A 13 1.12 -9.81 -2.88
N THR A 14 0.52 -8.77 -3.46
CA THR A 14 -0.93 -8.53 -3.34
C THR A 14 -1.72 -9.74 -3.83
N SER A 15 -1.33 -10.33 -4.96
CA SER A 15 -1.97 -11.54 -5.48
C SER A 15 -1.81 -12.73 -4.53
N ALA A 16 -0.62 -12.93 -3.98
CA ALA A 16 -0.34 -14.00 -3.03
C ALA A 16 -1.14 -13.86 -1.72
N MET A 17 -1.32 -12.63 -1.22
CA MET A 17 -1.98 -12.35 0.06
C MET A 17 -3.51 -12.27 -0.06
N THR A 18 -4.04 -11.75 -1.17
CA THR A 18 -5.49 -11.58 -1.36
C THR A 18 -6.15 -12.75 -2.11
N GLY A 19 -5.35 -13.58 -2.77
CA GLY A 19 -5.82 -14.59 -3.73
C GLY A 19 -6.41 -13.98 -5.01
N ARG A 20 -6.18 -12.69 -5.29
CA ARG A 20 -6.80 -11.93 -6.38
C ARG A 20 -5.76 -11.07 -7.08
N GLN A 21 -5.86 -10.99 -8.41
CA GLN A 21 -4.99 -10.09 -9.16
C GLN A 21 -5.41 -8.63 -8.95
N PRO A 22 -4.46 -7.71 -8.67
CA PRO A 22 -4.73 -6.29 -8.70
C PRO A 22 -5.30 -5.84 -10.05
N THR A 23 -6.29 -4.96 -10.01
CA THR A 23 -6.81 -4.31 -11.20
C THR A 23 -5.90 -3.18 -11.67
N ARG A 24 -5.26 -2.49 -10.73
CA ARG A 24 -4.41 -1.33 -11.00
C ARG A 24 -3.41 -1.12 -9.86
N ILE A 25 -2.22 -0.63 -10.20
CA ILE A 25 -1.32 0.03 -9.26
C ILE A 25 -1.68 1.52 -9.27
N THR A 26 -2.07 2.06 -8.12
CA THR A 26 -2.58 3.43 -7.98
C THR A 26 -1.49 4.40 -7.53
N ALA A 27 -0.48 3.92 -6.79
CA ALA A 27 0.67 4.72 -6.37
C ALA A 27 1.95 3.86 -6.24
N VAL A 28 3.10 4.49 -6.44
CA VAL A 28 4.44 3.93 -6.20
C VAL A 28 5.32 5.06 -5.69
N ALA A 29 5.78 4.99 -4.45
CA ALA A 29 6.61 6.01 -3.83
C ALA A 29 7.81 5.36 -3.12
N PRO A 30 9.02 5.98 -3.18
CA PRO A 30 10.11 5.58 -2.30
C PRO A 30 9.78 5.96 -0.85
N ASP A 31 10.24 5.16 0.11
CA ASP A 31 10.22 5.52 1.52
C ASP A 31 11.55 6.18 1.97
N ASP A 32 11.61 6.61 3.23
CA ASP A 32 12.78 7.26 3.82
C ASP A 32 13.96 6.29 4.06
N GLU A 33 13.72 4.98 4.07
CA GLU A 33 14.71 3.92 4.29
C GLU A 33 15.29 3.38 2.97
N GLY A 34 14.83 3.89 1.83
CA GLY A 34 15.25 3.51 0.48
C GLY A 34 14.46 2.35 -0.13
N GLY A 35 13.45 1.86 0.58
CA GLY A 35 12.45 0.92 0.12
C GLY A 35 11.35 1.59 -0.71
N TRP A 36 10.19 0.93 -0.76
CA TRP A 36 9.05 1.36 -1.57
C TRP A 36 7.72 1.09 -0.86
N THR A 37 6.85 2.09 -0.90
CA THR A 37 5.42 1.96 -0.61
C THR A 37 4.65 1.93 -1.93
N VAL A 38 3.84 0.89 -2.14
CA VAL A 38 3.04 0.69 -3.35
C VAL A 38 1.58 0.49 -2.98
N GLU A 39 0.68 1.23 -3.63
CA GLU A 39 -0.75 1.03 -3.46
C GLU A 39 -1.34 0.26 -4.67
N ALA A 40 -2.09 -0.79 -4.37
CA ALA A 40 -2.75 -1.65 -5.34
C ALA A 40 -4.27 -1.70 -5.12
N GLU A 41 -5.02 -1.49 -6.19
CA GLU A 41 -6.47 -1.66 -6.22
C GLU A 41 -6.82 -3.11 -6.57
N VAL A 42 -7.74 -3.71 -5.81
CA VAL A 42 -8.23 -5.08 -6.00
C VAL A 42 -9.76 -5.10 -5.95
N VAL A 43 -10.40 -5.88 -6.82
CA VAL A 43 -11.84 -6.18 -6.71
C VAL A 43 -12.04 -7.33 -5.73
N GLU A 44 -12.55 -7.04 -4.53
CA GLU A 44 -12.80 -8.07 -3.52
C GLU A 44 -14.11 -8.84 -3.74
N ASP A 45 -15.14 -8.15 -4.24
CA ASP A 45 -16.48 -8.70 -4.46
C ASP A 45 -17.07 -8.17 -5.79
N ARG A 46 -17.47 -9.08 -6.68
CA ARG A 46 -18.05 -8.75 -7.99
C ARG A 46 -19.58 -8.77 -7.90
N ARG A 47 -20.25 -7.73 -8.38
CA ARG A 47 -21.71 -7.58 -8.30
C ARG A 47 -22.36 -7.25 -9.65
N ILE A 48 -23.69 -7.32 -9.69
CA ILE A 48 -24.51 -6.97 -10.87
C ILE A 48 -25.44 -5.82 -10.48
N PRO A 49 -25.35 -4.65 -11.14
CA PRO A 49 -24.42 -4.32 -12.23
C PRO A 49 -22.95 -4.20 -11.76
N PRO A 50 -21.94 -4.31 -12.65
CA PRO A 50 -20.52 -4.20 -12.28
C PRO A 50 -20.11 -2.88 -11.61
N SER A 51 -20.92 -1.82 -11.75
CA SER A 51 -20.76 -0.57 -10.98
C SER A 51 -21.01 -0.75 -9.49
N ALA A 52 -21.54 -1.89 -9.06
CA ALA A 52 -21.71 -2.24 -7.66
C ALA A 52 -20.57 -3.13 -7.12
N ASP A 53 -19.50 -3.39 -7.89
CA ASP A 53 -18.33 -4.11 -7.37
C ASP A 53 -17.75 -3.41 -6.13
N MET A 54 -17.32 -4.20 -5.15
CA MET A 54 -16.53 -3.70 -4.02
C MET A 54 -15.05 -3.78 -4.37
N LEU A 55 -14.38 -2.63 -4.35
CA LEU A 55 -12.94 -2.52 -4.50
C LEU A 55 -12.28 -2.23 -3.15
N ALA A 56 -11.00 -2.57 -3.08
CA ALA A 56 -10.14 -2.31 -1.95
C ALA A 56 -8.81 -1.74 -2.42
N LEU A 57 -8.25 -0.83 -1.64
CA LEU A 57 -6.86 -0.40 -1.76
C LEU A 57 -6.02 -1.15 -0.74
N TYR A 58 -4.87 -1.63 -1.20
CA TYR A 58 -3.88 -2.31 -0.40
C TYR A 58 -2.57 -1.55 -0.48
N GLU A 59 -1.97 -1.29 0.66
CA GLU A 59 -0.62 -0.76 0.75
C GLU A 59 0.37 -1.90 0.97
N ILE A 60 1.43 -1.89 0.18
CA ILE A 60 2.52 -2.85 0.19
C ILE A 60 3.81 -2.10 0.48
N GLU A 61 4.48 -2.45 1.56
CA GLU A 61 5.78 -1.89 1.92
C GLU A 61 6.87 -2.91 1.58
N LEU A 62 7.88 -2.47 0.85
CA LEU A 62 9.01 -3.29 0.40
C LEU A 62 10.31 -2.67 0.89
N ASP A 63 11.25 -3.51 1.33
CA ASP A 63 12.61 -3.05 1.59
C ASP A 63 13.39 -2.74 0.29
N VAL A 64 14.65 -2.33 0.44
CA VAL A 64 15.58 -2.02 -0.67
C VAL A 64 15.78 -3.18 -1.66
N ASP A 65 15.60 -4.42 -1.20
CA ASP A 65 15.79 -5.68 -1.91
C ASP A 65 14.49 -6.27 -2.47
N GLY A 66 13.33 -5.72 -2.08
CA GLY A 66 12.01 -6.16 -2.51
C GLY A 66 11.37 -7.21 -1.60
N THR A 67 11.88 -7.37 -0.38
CA THR A 67 11.24 -8.17 0.66
C THR A 67 10.00 -7.44 1.15
N LEU A 68 8.90 -8.18 1.31
CA LEU A 68 7.67 -7.65 1.89
C LEU A 68 7.89 -7.34 3.38
N LEU A 69 7.77 -6.07 3.76
CA LEU A 69 7.82 -5.60 5.15
C LEU A 69 6.42 -5.47 5.74
N GLY A 70 5.50 -4.92 4.95
CA GLY A 70 4.15 -4.56 5.40
C GLY A 70 3.10 -4.81 4.32
N TYR A 71 1.92 -5.17 4.78
CA TYR A 71 0.74 -5.37 3.93
C TYR A 71 -0.51 -5.02 4.72
N GLU A 72 -1.28 -4.05 4.25
CA GLU A 72 -2.54 -3.69 4.85
C GLU A 72 -3.60 -3.27 3.83
N ARG A 73 -4.87 -3.51 4.18
CA ARG A 73 -6.01 -2.98 3.42
C ARG A 73 -6.39 -1.63 3.99
N THR A 74 -6.03 -0.56 3.28
CA THR A 74 -6.23 0.82 3.76
C THR A 74 -7.66 1.29 3.58
N ARG A 75 -8.36 0.84 2.53
CA ARG A 75 -9.74 1.27 2.23
C ARG A 75 -10.55 0.20 1.50
N ARG A 76 -11.88 0.31 1.61
CA ARG A 76 -12.86 -0.33 0.73
C ARG A 76 -13.89 0.69 0.24
N TYR A 77 -14.33 0.54 -0.99
CA TYR A 77 -15.27 1.46 -1.65
C TYR A 77 -16.00 0.77 -2.79
N MET A 78 -17.14 1.34 -3.18
CA MET A 78 -17.90 0.86 -4.33
C MET A 78 -17.32 1.43 -5.62
N ARG A 79 -17.39 0.66 -6.72
CA ARG A 79 -16.95 1.15 -8.03
C ARG A 79 -17.67 2.46 -8.39
N GLY A 80 -16.91 3.50 -8.71
CA GLY A 80 -17.44 4.83 -9.06
C GLY A 80 -17.51 5.81 -7.90
N GLU A 81 -17.15 5.40 -6.68
CA GLU A 81 -16.89 6.31 -5.57
C GLU A 81 -15.58 7.09 -5.82
N ALA A 82 -15.57 8.37 -5.44
CA ALA A 82 -14.36 9.19 -5.54
C ALA A 82 -13.33 8.73 -4.50
N LEU A 83 -12.12 8.42 -4.98
CA LEU A 83 -10.96 8.20 -4.12
C LEU A 83 -10.37 9.55 -3.72
N SER A 84 -10.09 9.71 -2.43
CA SER A 84 -9.17 10.76 -1.99
C SER A 84 -7.74 10.26 -2.24
N PRO A 85 -6.82 11.10 -2.74
CA PRO A 85 -5.41 10.73 -2.83
C PRO A 85 -4.89 10.29 -1.47
N ILE A 86 -3.95 9.34 -1.46
CA ILE A 86 -3.14 9.00 -0.29
C ILE A 86 -2.70 10.30 0.40
N ALA A 87 -3.19 10.51 1.63
CA ALA A 87 -2.64 11.52 2.50
C ALA A 87 -1.30 10.97 2.99
N ASP A 88 -0.22 11.76 2.85
CA ASP A 88 1.09 11.49 3.45
C ASP A 88 0.91 11.06 4.92
N THR A 89 0.83 9.76 5.16
CA THR A 89 0.73 9.19 6.51
C THR A 89 2.01 8.41 6.75
N ALA A 90 3.14 9.08 6.55
CA ALA A 90 4.45 8.59 6.95
C ALA A 90 5.21 9.73 7.65
N GLN A 91 4.67 10.24 8.76
CA GLN A 91 5.52 10.84 9.81
C GLN A 91 4.74 11.03 11.12
N THR A 92 4.66 9.99 11.94
CA THR A 92 4.79 10.19 13.38
C THR A 92 6.09 9.54 13.81
N SER A 93 7.14 10.37 13.82
CA SER A 93 8.42 10.10 14.43
C SER A 93 8.20 9.60 15.86
N ASN A 94 8.38 8.29 16.08
CA ASN A 94 8.60 7.74 17.41
C ASN A 94 10.08 7.95 17.75
N GLY A 95 10.39 9.13 18.27
CA GLY A 95 11.71 9.44 18.75
C GLY A 95 11.72 10.83 19.38
N ASP A 96 11.45 10.88 20.69
CA ASP A 96 12.16 11.76 21.62
C ASP A 96 11.70 11.47 23.05
N THR A 97 12.52 10.73 23.79
CA THR A 97 13.00 11.12 25.13
C THR A 97 13.95 10.05 25.65
N ASN A 98 15.25 10.22 25.35
CA ASN A 98 16.31 9.64 26.16
C ASN A 98 17.18 10.76 26.71
N GLY A 99 17.15 10.92 28.03
CA GLY A 99 18.35 11.24 28.82
C GLY A 99 18.87 12.67 28.85
N VAL A 100 18.42 13.42 29.86
CA VAL A 100 19.26 14.39 30.60
C VAL A 100 18.79 14.27 32.05
N GLY A 101 19.60 14.04 33.06
CA GLY A 101 21.04 13.94 33.25
C GLY A 101 21.21 13.84 34.78
N ARG A 102 22.21 13.09 35.24
CA ARG A 102 22.60 13.08 36.65
C ARG A 102 22.98 14.51 37.09
N GLN A 103 22.38 15.02 38.17
CA GLN A 103 23.03 15.47 39.42
C GLN A 103 22.00 15.46 40.54
#